data_AF-A0A7K0MT66-F1
#
_entry.id   AF-A0A7K0MT66-F1
#
_cell.length_a   1.000
_cell.length_b   1.000
_cell.length_c   1.000
_cell.angle_alpha   90.00
_cell.angle_beta   90.00
_cell.angle_gamma   90.00
#
_symmetry.space_group_name_H-M   'P 1'
#
loop_
_entity.id
_entity.type
_entity.pdbx_description
1 polymer ?
#
loop_
_entity_poly.entity_id
_entity_poly.type
_entity_poly.pdbx_seq_one_letter_code
_entity_poly.pdbx_strand_id
1 'polypeptide(L)'
;MLVIRPAKTSDVKAIRELVDSYAAPGQMLAKETVTLYEGVQEFTVAELDGKVVGCGALHILWEDLAEVRTVAVEKSLHKQGIGHKI
;
A
#
# COMPACT_ATOMS: atom_id res chain seq x y z
N MET A 1 10.63 14.73 -3.20
CA MET A 1 9.57 15.21 -2.29
C MET A 1 8.61 14.08 -1.99
N LEU A 2 8.31 13.83 -0.71
CA LEU A 2 7.35 12.81 -0.28
C LEU A 2 5.92 13.36 -0.37
N VAL A 3 5.05 12.69 -1.10
CA VAL A 3 3.64 13.03 -1.26
C VAL A 3 2.79 11.82 -0.88
N ILE A 4 1.79 12.04 -0.02
CA ILE A 4 0.76 11.04 0.29
C ILE A 4 -0.46 11.36 -0.57
N ARG A 5 -0.96 10.37 -1.30
CA ARG A 5 -2.12 10.56 -2.19
C ARG A 5 -2.93 9.27 -2.35
N PRO A 6 -4.21 9.36 -2.74
CA PRO A 6 -4.95 8.20 -3.20
C PRO A 6 -4.23 7.48 -4.34
N ALA A 7 -4.33 6.16 -4.36
CA ALA A 7 -3.77 5.32 -5.42
C ALA A 7 -4.55 5.50 -6.73
N LYS A 8 -3.86 5.31 -7.84
CA LYS A 8 -4.40 5.22 -9.20
C LYS A 8 -4.18 3.82 -9.72
N THR A 9 -4.94 3.43 -10.75
CA THR A 9 -4.78 2.15 -11.46
C THR A 9 -3.33 1.92 -11.93
N SER A 10 -2.62 2.99 -12.30
CA SER A 10 -1.20 2.92 -12.68
C SER A 10 -0.25 2.51 -11.55
N ASP A 11 -0.62 2.72 -10.29
CA ASP A 11 0.21 2.40 -9.12
C ASP A 11 0.14 0.91 -8.74
N VAL A 12 -0.86 0.17 -9.23
CA VAL A 12 -1.13 -1.22 -8.79
C VAL A 12 0.06 -2.16 -8.97
N LYS A 13 0.86 -1.97 -10.02
CA LYS A 13 2.09 -2.75 -10.20
C LYS A 13 3.13 -2.48 -9.10
N ALA A 14 3.32 -1.22 -8.72
CA ALA A 14 4.25 -0.87 -7.65
C ALA A 14 3.74 -1.30 -6.27
N ILE A 15 2.41 -1.21 -6.04
CA ILE A 15 1.77 -1.77 -4.84
C ILE A 15 2.01 -3.28 -4.77
N ARG A 16 1.82 -4.00 -5.88
CA ARG A 16 2.06 -5.44 -5.97
C ARG A 16 3.50 -5.81 -5.59
N GLU A 17 4.48 -5.10 -6.12
CA GLU A 17 5.90 -5.31 -5.79
C GLU A 17 6.16 -5.11 -4.28
N LEU A 18 5.58 -4.08 -3.68
CA LEU A 18 5.66 -3.87 -2.24
C LEU A 18 5.01 -5.04 -1.48
N VAL A 19 3.79 -5.45 -1.82
CA VAL A 19 3.10 -6.57 -1.18
C VAL A 19 3.91 -7.86 -1.28
N ASP A 20 4.42 -8.20 -2.46
CA ASP A 20 5.19 -9.42 -2.69
C ASP A 20 6.49 -9.43 -1.85
N SER A 21 7.13 -8.27 -1.66
CA SER A 21 8.34 -8.16 -0.84
C SER A 21 8.10 -8.49 0.64
N TYR A 22 6.87 -8.32 1.13
CA TYR A 22 6.44 -8.69 2.49
C TYR A 22 5.77 -10.07 2.54
N ALA A 23 5.19 -10.54 1.43
CA ALA A 23 4.57 -11.85 1.35
C ALA A 23 5.61 -12.98 1.31
N ALA A 24 6.70 -12.82 0.55
CA ALA A 24 7.78 -13.81 0.47
C ALA A 24 8.35 -14.23 1.84
N PRO A 25 8.62 -13.32 2.80
CA PRO A 25 9.04 -13.68 4.16
C PRO A 25 7.89 -14.04 5.11
N GLY A 26 6.64 -14.13 4.64
CA GLY A 26 5.47 -14.50 5.46
C GLY A 26 4.94 -13.38 6.39
N GLN A 27 5.30 -12.12 6.14
CA GLN A 27 4.85 -10.98 6.94
C GLN A 27 3.51 -10.41 6.48
N MET A 28 3.11 -10.71 5.24
CA MET A 28 1.87 -10.27 4.64
C MET A 28 1.24 -11.39 3.82
N LEU A 29 -0.09 -11.40 3.73
CA LEU A 29 -0.78 -12.30 2.82
C LEU A 29 -0.53 -11.85 1.38
N ALA A 30 -0.15 -12.80 0.52
CA ALA A 30 -0.08 -12.57 -0.91
C ALA A 30 -1.46 -12.17 -1.47
N LYS A 31 -1.46 -11.37 -2.53
CA LYS A 31 -2.68 -10.91 -3.19
C LYS A 31 -2.58 -11.12 -4.69
N GLU A 32 -3.67 -11.58 -5.27
CA GLU A 32 -3.80 -11.63 -6.73
C GLU A 32 -3.86 -10.21 -7.29
N THR A 33 -3.28 -10.03 -8.48
CA THR A 33 -3.21 -8.71 -9.11
C THR A 33 -4.60 -8.13 -9.37
N VAL A 34 -5.57 -8.99 -9.73
CA VAL A 34 -6.97 -8.56 -9.93
C VAL A 34 -7.57 -7.97 -8.66
N THR A 35 -7.32 -8.58 -7.49
CA THR A 35 -7.81 -8.08 -6.20
C THR A 35 -7.21 -6.72 -5.86
N LEU A 36 -5.96 -6.46 -6.24
CA LEU A 36 -5.35 -5.14 -6.06
C LEU A 36 -5.98 -4.08 -6.99
N TYR A 37 -6.37 -4.45 -8.21
CA TYR A 37 -7.10 -3.55 -9.10
C TYR A 37 -8.52 -3.26 -8.61
N GLU A 38 -9.25 -4.28 -8.17
CA GLU A 38 -10.61 -4.13 -7.62
C GLU A 38 -10.62 -3.24 -6.36
N GLY A 39 -9.61 -3.38 -5.51
CA GLY A 39 -9.46 -2.61 -4.28
C GLY A 39 -8.76 -1.27 -4.44
N VAL A 40 -8.35 -0.82 -5.64
CA VAL A 40 -7.44 0.33 -5.80
C VAL A 40 -7.93 1.61 -5.12
N GLN A 41 -9.24 1.82 -5.06
CA GLN A 41 -9.88 2.96 -4.40
C GLN A 41 -9.70 2.98 -2.86
N GLU A 42 -9.40 1.84 -2.26
CA GLU A 42 -9.12 1.71 -0.82
C GLU A 42 -7.68 2.12 -0.50
N PHE A 43 -6.79 2.18 -1.50
CA PHE A 43 -5.37 2.39 -1.29
C PHE A 43 -4.97 3.87 -1.26
N THR A 44 -4.09 4.17 -0.31
CA THR A 44 -3.26 5.38 -0.27
C THR A 44 -1.81 4.98 -0.52
N VAL A 45 -1.08 5.80 -1.29
CA VAL A 45 0.33 5.58 -1.61
C VAL A 45 1.20 6.73 -1.11
N ALA A 46 2.41 6.37 -0.71
CA ALA A 46 3.50 7.30 -0.52
C ALA A 46 4.37 7.34 -1.79
N GLU A 47 4.42 8.49 -2.44
CA GLU A 47 5.24 8.75 -3.62
C GLU A 47 6.44 9.60 -3.23
N LEU A 48 7.64 9.15 -3.58
CA LEU A 48 8.88 9.90 -3.43
C LEU A 48 9.49 10.11 -4.81
N ASP A 49 9.51 11.36 -5.25
CA ASP A 49 10.13 11.77 -6.53
C ASP A 49 9.62 10.95 -7.74
N GLY A 50 8.30 10.75 -7.81
CA GLY A 50 7.63 10.01 -8.90
C GLY A 50 7.57 8.49 -8.70
N LYS A 51 8.22 7.94 -7.67
CA LYS A 51 8.22 6.51 -7.36
C LYS A 51 7.32 6.21 -6.17
N VAL A 52 6.42 5.24 -6.31
CA VAL A 52 5.68 4.69 -5.16
C VAL A 52 6.65 3.91 -4.28
N VAL A 53 6.80 4.36 -3.03
CA VAL A 53 7.71 3.78 -2.04
C VAL A 53 6.98 3.21 -0.82
N GLY A 54 5.67 3.40 -0.74
CA GLY A 54 4.84 2.80 0.29
C GLY A 54 3.37 2.80 -0.10
N CYS A 55 2.60 1.91 0.52
CA CYS A 55 1.16 1.81 0.34
C CYS A 55 0.48 1.34 1.63
N GLY A 56 -0.82 1.58 1.71
CA GLY A 56 -1.73 1.09 2.74
C GLY A 56 -3.15 1.19 2.23
N ALA A 57 -4.05 0.35 2.73
CA ALA A 57 -5.45 0.35 2.35
C ALA A 57 -6.35 0.46 3.57
N LEU A 58 -7.50 1.11 3.41
CA LEU A 58 -8.57 1.12 4.40
C LEU A 58 -9.79 0.40 3.82
N HIS A 59 -10.10 -0.77 4.36
CA HIS A 59 -11.25 -1.55 3.92
C HIS A 59 -12.43 -1.36 4.86
N ILE A 60 -13.56 -0.89 4.32
CA ILE A 60 -14.79 -0.72 5.09
C ILE A 60 -15.48 -2.09 5.24
N LEU A 61 -15.69 -2.51 6.48
CA LEU A 61 -16.35 -3.78 6.82
C LEU A 61 -17.83 -3.57 7.12
N TRP A 62 -18.18 -2.46 7.79
CA TRP A 62 -19.55 -2.15 8.22
C TRP A 62 -19.75 -0.64 8.39
N GLU A 63 -20.91 -0.23 8.92
CA GLU A 63 -21.30 1.18 9.09
C GLU A 63 -20.34 1.99 9.98
N ASP A 64 -19.68 1.34 10.93
CA ASP A 64 -18.78 1.93 11.92
C ASP A 64 -17.44 1.20 12.06
N LEU A 65 -17.17 0.20 11.21
CA LEU A 65 -15.97 -0.64 11.27
C LEU A 65 -15.21 -0.63 9.96
N ALA A 66 -13.91 -0.37 10.06
CA ALA A 66 -12.96 -0.48 8.96
C ALA A 66 -11.65 -1.10 9.45
N GLU A 67 -10.90 -1.67 8.53
CA GLU A 67 -9.60 -2.29 8.80
C GLU A 67 -8.51 -1.62 7.98
N VAL A 68 -7.43 -1.22 8.65
CA VAL A 68 -6.18 -0.84 7.99
C VAL A 68 -5.47 -2.11 7.53
N ARG A 69 -5.27 -2.25 6.23
CA ARG A 69 -4.69 -3.43 5.58
C ARG A 69 -3.49 -3.06 4.74
N THR A 70 -2.66 -4.05 4.43
CA THR A 70 -1.66 -3.96 3.35
C THR A 70 -0.69 -2.78 3.51
N VAL A 71 -0.32 -2.43 4.74
CA VAL A 71 0.65 -1.36 5.00
C VAL A 71 2.06 -1.88 4.72
N ALA A 72 2.70 -1.35 3.69
CA ALA A 72 4.03 -1.73 3.25
C ALA A 72 4.84 -0.49 2.87
N VAL A 73 6.13 -0.47 3.24
CA VAL A 73 7.07 0.61 2.89
C VAL A 73 8.36 -0.03 2.38
N GLU A 74 8.97 0.57 1.37
CA GLU A 74 10.28 0.15 0.87
C GLU A 74 11.28 0.04 2.03
N LYS A 75 11.95 -1.10 2.16
CA LYS A 75 12.80 -1.45 3.32
C LYS A 75 13.92 -0.43 3.59
N SER A 76 14.47 0.13 2.52
CA SER A 76 15.50 1.19 2.56
C SER A 76 15.01 2.48 3.23
N LEU A 77 13.69 2.69 3.29
CA LEU A 77 13.04 3.90 3.82
C LEU A 77 12.29 3.67 5.14
N HIS A 78 12.51 2.52 5.79
CA HIS A 78 11.95 2.25 7.11
C HIS A 78 12.46 3.25 8.16
N LYS A 79 11.65 3.44 9.22
CA LYS A 79 11.93 4.36 10.34
C LYS A 79 11.97 5.85 9.96
N GLN A 80 11.53 6.23 8.76
CA GLN A 80 11.38 7.63 8.35
C GLN A 80 9.95 8.17 8.55
N GLY A 81 9.09 7.42 9.23
CA GLY A 81 7.69 7.80 9.49
C GLY A 81 6.75 7.70 8.30
N ILE A 82 7.18 7.13 7.16
CA ILE A 82 6.34 7.00 5.95
C ILE A 82 5.05 6.21 6.25
N GLY A 83 5.17 5.04 6.87
CA GLY A 83 4.01 4.22 7.21
C GLY A 83 3.07 4.84 8.26
N HIS A 84 3.49 5.88 8.98
CA HIS A 84 2.63 6.64 9.89
C HIS A 84 1.86 7.76 9.17
N LYS A 85 2.36 8.21 8.00
CA LYS A 85 1.72 9.24 7.18
C LYS A 85 0.74 8.66 6.16
N ILE A 86 0.81 7.35 5.91
CA ILE A 86 -0.16 6.55 5.17
C ILE A 86 -1.29 6.19 6.12
#